data_AF-A0A354M511-F1
#
_entry.id   AF-A0A354M511-F1
#
_cell.length_a   1.000
_cell.length_b   1.000
_cell.length_c   1.000
_cell.angle_alpha   90.00
_cell.angle_beta   90.00
_cell.angle_gamma   90.00
#
_symmetry.space_group_name_H-M   'P 1'
#
loop_
_entity.id
_entity.type
_entity.pdbx_description
1 polymer ?
#
loop_
_entity_poly.entity_id
_entity_poly.type
_entity_poly.pdbx_seq_one_letter_code
_entity_poly.pdbx_strand_id
1 'polypeptide(L)'
;MKYYIGLFILLLFIGCISNKCYTVYQIDNGEDYIQDGMRRIVDRRGRIGYIDEKGAIIIKPQFAFGFPFKNGRAKVTNKGEKKVVPNSKGEYHYWESDKWFYIDRTGTLLPQFSVMEWIPTQIIDDKENRQYRIGFIGLARWFYLPYDNSNDWMMIKIKDAIKNITMIEVTLLNKSTIIAVKHSYKERPSNLLITDP
;
A
#
# COMPACT_ATOMS: atom_id res chain seq x y z
N MET A 1 62.42 -9.08 42.81
CA MET A 1 62.57 -8.64 41.41
C MET A 1 61.33 -9.14 40.66
N LYS A 2 60.35 -8.27 40.37
CA LYS A 2 60.09 -7.60 39.07
C LYS A 2 59.89 -8.66 37.95
N TYR A 3 58.78 -8.74 37.21
CA TYR A 3 58.11 -7.69 36.45
C TYR A 3 56.61 -7.96 36.26
N TYR A 4 55.81 -6.88 36.36
CA TYR A 4 54.43 -6.79 35.86
C TYR A 4 54.43 -6.78 34.33
N ILE A 5 53.58 -7.59 33.69
CA ILE A 5 53.16 -7.38 32.29
C ILE A 5 51.63 -7.31 32.30
N GLY A 6 51.11 -6.09 32.34
CA GLY A 6 49.73 -5.81 31.96
C GLY A 6 49.66 -5.70 30.43
N LEU A 7 48.76 -6.45 29.80
CA LEU A 7 48.46 -6.30 28.38
C LEU A 7 47.06 -5.69 28.22
N PHE A 8 47.05 -4.50 27.65
CA PHE A 8 45.92 -3.65 27.34
C PHE A 8 45.26 -4.14 26.03
N ILE A 9 43.95 -4.35 26.07
CA ILE A 9 42.91 -4.27 25.02
C ILE A 9 43.32 -4.57 23.56
N LEU A 10 42.66 -5.58 22.97
CA LEU A 10 42.12 -5.44 21.61
C LEU A 10 40.67 -5.94 21.59
N LEU A 11 39.73 -4.99 21.71
CA LEU A 11 38.40 -5.10 21.11
C LEU A 11 38.59 -5.42 19.64
N LEU A 12 38.16 -6.61 19.19
CA LEU A 12 37.73 -6.91 17.81
C LEU A 12 37.51 -8.42 17.67
N PHE A 13 36.26 -8.85 17.90
CA PHE A 13 35.61 -9.68 16.91
C PHE A 13 34.22 -9.10 16.66
N ILE A 14 34.24 -8.09 15.79
CA ILE A 14 33.15 -7.87 14.85
C ILE A 14 32.84 -9.21 14.22
N GLY A 15 31.59 -9.61 14.36
CA GLY A 15 31.12 -10.87 13.84
C GLY A 15 29.71 -11.13 14.31
N CYS A 16 28.84 -10.12 14.30
CA CYS A 16 27.42 -10.38 14.13
C CYS A 16 27.31 -11.15 12.82
N ILE A 17 27.30 -12.49 12.90
CA ILE A 17 26.85 -13.37 11.82
C ILE A 17 25.34 -13.12 11.76
N SER A 18 25.01 -12.01 11.14
CA SER A 18 23.67 -11.70 10.72
C SER A 18 23.36 -12.74 9.64
N ASN A 19 22.78 -13.88 10.05
CA ASN A 19 22.20 -14.92 9.19
C ASN A 19 21.04 -14.36 8.35
N LYS A 20 21.30 -13.30 7.58
CA LYS A 20 20.38 -12.73 6.59
C LYS A 20 20.46 -13.63 5.37
N CYS A 21 19.69 -14.73 5.40
CA CYS A 21 19.49 -15.60 4.23
C CYS A 21 18.50 -14.96 3.24
N TYR A 22 18.75 -13.71 2.85
CA TYR A 22 17.99 -13.00 1.82
C TYR A 22 18.88 -12.01 1.07
N THR A 23 18.47 -11.66 -0.15
CA THR A 23 19.09 -10.61 -0.97
C THR A 23 18.06 -9.55 -1.32
N VAL A 24 18.49 -8.39 -1.80
CA VAL A 24 17.58 -7.40 -2.38
C VAL A 24 16.97 -8.01 -3.64
N TYR A 25 15.65 -7.87 -3.79
CA TYR A 25 14.96 -8.34 -4.98
C TYR A 25 15.54 -7.64 -6.22
N GLN A 26 15.72 -8.36 -7.32
CA GLN A 26 16.33 -7.80 -8.53
C GLN A 26 15.24 -7.42 -9.53
N ILE A 27 15.33 -6.23 -10.10
CA ILE A 27 14.53 -5.78 -11.25
C ILE A 27 15.47 -5.53 -12.41
N ASP A 28 15.20 -6.19 -13.54
CA ASP A 28 15.92 -5.98 -14.79
C ASP A 28 17.45 -6.05 -14.58
N ASN A 29 18.13 -4.90 -14.60
CA ASN A 29 19.57 -4.78 -14.51
C ASN A 29 20.10 -4.38 -13.11
N GLY A 30 19.30 -4.44 -12.04
CA GLY A 30 19.78 -4.09 -10.71
C GLY A 30 18.84 -4.33 -9.54
N GLU A 31 19.20 -3.76 -8.39
CA GLU A 31 18.44 -3.88 -7.14
C GLU A 31 17.09 -3.15 -7.20
N ASP A 32 16.09 -3.69 -6.50
CA ASP A 32 14.80 -3.05 -6.28
C ASP A 32 14.97 -1.70 -5.59
N TYR A 33 14.26 -0.70 -6.12
CA TYR A 33 14.27 0.66 -5.61
C TYR A 33 13.49 0.76 -4.30
N ILE A 34 13.91 1.69 -3.44
CA ILE A 34 13.11 2.12 -2.30
C ILE A 34 11.89 2.87 -2.83
N GLN A 35 10.70 2.38 -2.53
CA GLN A 35 9.44 3.07 -2.75
C GLN A 35 8.69 3.16 -1.43
N ASP A 36 8.20 4.35 -1.09
CA ASP A 36 7.48 4.59 0.15
C ASP A 36 8.30 4.18 1.41
N GLY A 37 9.62 4.34 1.35
CA GLY A 37 10.56 4.02 2.44
C GLY A 37 10.87 2.53 2.58
N MET A 38 10.44 1.69 1.64
CA MET A 38 10.70 0.24 1.68
C MET A 38 11.13 -0.33 0.34
N ARG A 39 11.87 -1.44 0.36
CA ARG A 39 12.19 -2.24 -0.84
C ARG A 39 12.05 -3.73 -0.57
N ARG A 40 11.85 -4.52 -1.63
CA ARG A 40 11.65 -5.95 -1.50
C ARG A 40 12.97 -6.68 -1.29
N ILE A 41 12.90 -7.74 -0.49
CA ILE A 41 13.95 -8.73 -0.33
C ILE A 41 13.41 -10.11 -0.67
N VAL A 42 14.30 -11.02 -1.06
CA VAL A 42 13.96 -12.38 -1.44
C VAL A 42 14.80 -13.39 -0.65
N ASP A 43 14.15 -14.41 -0.07
CA ASP A 43 14.86 -15.51 0.61
C ASP A 43 15.33 -16.58 -0.39
N ARG A 44 16.10 -17.57 0.10
CA ARG A 44 16.58 -18.71 -0.70
C ARG A 44 15.46 -19.57 -1.31
N ARG A 45 14.22 -19.42 -0.85
CA ARG A 45 13.04 -20.11 -1.38
C ARG A 45 12.27 -19.24 -2.39
N GLY A 46 12.78 -18.06 -2.72
CA GLY A 46 12.12 -17.13 -3.63
C GLY A 46 10.97 -16.33 -3.01
N ARG A 47 10.81 -16.36 -1.68
CA ARG A 47 9.71 -15.62 -1.02
C ARG A 47 10.06 -14.16 -0.82
N ILE A 48 9.07 -13.30 -0.98
CA ILE A 48 9.20 -11.85 -0.85
C ILE A 48 8.95 -11.40 0.59
N GLY A 49 9.83 -10.51 1.06
CA GLY A 49 9.70 -9.69 2.27
C GLY A 49 10.06 -8.24 1.97
N TYR A 50 10.13 -7.40 3.00
CA TYR A 50 10.41 -5.97 2.87
C TYR A 50 11.36 -5.47 3.96
N ILE A 51 12.31 -4.64 3.53
CA ILE A 51 13.23 -3.91 4.41
C ILE A 51 12.99 -2.41 4.28
N ASP A 52 13.29 -1.66 5.34
CA ASP A 52 13.32 -0.21 5.30
C ASP A 52 14.62 0.32 4.63
N GLU A 53 14.72 1.65 4.52
CA GLU A 53 15.89 2.35 3.95
C GLU A 53 17.19 2.09 4.72
N LYS A 54 17.11 1.73 6.00
CA LYS A 54 18.25 1.43 6.87
C LYS A 54 18.64 -0.06 6.81
N GLY A 55 17.93 -0.86 6.02
CA GLY A 55 18.15 -2.30 5.88
C GLY A 55 17.62 -3.14 7.05
N ALA A 56 16.76 -2.57 7.89
CA ALA A 56 16.02 -3.30 8.91
C ALA A 56 14.87 -4.08 8.26
N ILE A 57 14.68 -5.33 8.68
CA ILE A 57 13.60 -6.17 8.18
C ILE A 57 12.32 -5.76 8.89
N ILE A 58 11.39 -5.20 8.14
CA ILE A 58 10.06 -4.88 8.65
C ILE A 58 9.13 -6.07 8.44
N ILE A 59 9.23 -6.71 7.27
CA ILE A 59 8.43 -7.87 6.91
C ILE A 59 9.37 -8.98 6.46
N LYS A 60 9.42 -10.08 7.22
CA LYS A 60 10.23 -11.24 6.83
C LYS A 60 9.72 -11.86 5.52
N PRO A 61 10.60 -12.42 4.68
CA PRO A 61 10.21 -13.18 3.50
C PRO A 61 9.14 -14.23 3.80
N GLN A 62 7.95 -14.06 3.21
CA GLN A 62 6.80 -14.94 3.45
C GLN A 62 5.84 -15.03 2.27
N PHE A 63 5.78 -14.02 1.41
CA PHE A 63 4.87 -13.98 0.27
C PHE A 63 5.45 -14.73 -0.93
N ALA A 64 4.61 -15.37 -1.73
CA ALA A 64 5.04 -15.93 -3.01
C ALA A 64 5.46 -14.79 -3.97
N PHE A 65 4.74 -13.67 -3.93
CA PHE A 65 5.13 -12.45 -4.63
C PHE A 65 4.57 -11.19 -3.96
N GLY A 66 5.25 -10.06 -4.18
CA GLY A 66 4.82 -8.74 -3.73
C GLY A 66 5.26 -7.63 -4.68
N PHE A 67 4.39 -6.64 -4.86
CA PHE A 67 4.70 -5.40 -5.58
C PHE A 67 5.36 -4.38 -4.61
N PRO A 68 6.11 -3.39 -5.12
CA PRO A 68 6.63 -2.30 -4.30
C PRO A 68 5.52 -1.58 -3.51
N PHE A 69 5.89 -0.98 -2.38
CA PHE A 69 4.98 -0.11 -1.64
C PHE A 69 4.68 1.15 -2.44
N LYS A 70 3.42 1.55 -2.48
CA LYS A 70 2.97 2.83 -3.03
C LYS A 70 1.78 3.31 -2.23
N ASN A 71 1.82 4.56 -1.76
CA ASN A 71 0.76 5.14 -0.94
C ASN A 71 0.47 4.35 0.35
N GLY A 72 1.51 3.88 1.03
CA GLY A 72 1.41 3.17 2.32
C GLY A 72 1.00 1.71 2.23
N ARG A 73 0.77 1.15 1.03
CA ARG A 73 0.33 -0.23 0.84
C ARG A 73 1.11 -0.98 -0.24
N ALA A 74 1.18 -2.30 -0.12
CA ALA A 74 1.71 -3.20 -1.13
C ALA A 74 0.70 -4.30 -1.48
N LYS A 75 0.59 -4.66 -2.76
CA LYS A 75 -0.21 -5.80 -3.22
C LYS A 75 0.65 -7.06 -3.16
N VAL A 76 0.16 -8.10 -2.50
CA VAL A 76 0.92 -9.34 -2.25
C VAL A 76 0.04 -10.57 -2.45
N THR A 77 0.69 -11.72 -2.61
CA THR A 77 0.01 -13.01 -2.65
C THR A 77 0.83 -14.08 -1.93
N ASN A 78 0.12 -15.03 -1.32
CA ASN A 78 0.73 -16.20 -0.67
C ASN A 78 0.97 -17.36 -1.65
N LYS A 79 0.39 -17.31 -2.86
CA LYS A 79 0.51 -18.37 -3.87
C LYS A 79 0.37 -17.79 -5.26
N GLY A 80 1.03 -18.37 -6.25
CA GLY A 80 0.93 -17.93 -7.62
C GLY A 80 2.10 -18.44 -8.43
N GLU A 81 2.15 -18.01 -9.68
CA GLU A 81 3.21 -18.40 -10.61
C GLU A 81 3.63 -17.23 -11.49
N LYS A 82 4.92 -17.22 -11.83
CA LYS A 82 5.48 -16.28 -12.79
C LYS A 82 5.15 -16.79 -14.20
N LYS A 83 4.42 -16.00 -14.97
CA LYS A 83 4.04 -16.28 -16.35
C LYS A 83 4.80 -15.35 -17.30
N VAL A 84 5.08 -15.84 -18.50
CA VAL A 84 5.64 -15.04 -19.59
C VAL A 84 4.50 -14.21 -20.22
N VAL A 85 4.76 -12.93 -20.50
CA VAL A 85 3.82 -12.11 -21.26
C VAL A 85 3.74 -12.65 -22.69
N PRO A 86 2.55 -12.97 -23.23
CA PRO A 86 2.41 -13.44 -24.60
C PRO A 86 3.10 -12.50 -25.60
N ASN A 87 3.73 -13.06 -26.62
CA ASN A 87 4.48 -12.34 -27.67
C ASN A 87 5.73 -11.55 -27.19
N SER A 88 6.15 -11.68 -25.93
CA SER A 88 7.36 -11.02 -25.42
C SER A 88 8.67 -11.77 -25.70
N LYS A 89 8.62 -12.94 -26.34
CA LYS A 89 9.79 -13.84 -26.50
C LYS A 89 10.49 -14.21 -25.18
N GLY A 90 9.79 -14.11 -24.04
CA GLY A 90 10.36 -14.41 -22.72
C GLY A 90 11.01 -13.21 -22.03
N GLU A 91 10.99 -12.02 -22.62
CA GLU A 91 11.57 -10.82 -21.99
C GLU A 91 10.73 -10.37 -20.80
N TYR A 92 9.41 -10.33 -20.97
CA TYR A 92 8.49 -9.82 -19.96
C TYR A 92 7.75 -10.93 -19.23
N HIS A 93 7.57 -10.73 -17.94
CA HIS A 93 6.86 -11.67 -17.09
C HIS A 93 5.88 -10.94 -16.16
N TYR A 94 4.80 -11.61 -15.81
CA TYR A 94 3.85 -11.17 -14.78
C TYR A 94 3.66 -12.29 -13.75
N TRP A 95 3.11 -11.94 -12.59
CA TRP A 95 2.69 -12.94 -11.60
C TRP A 95 1.20 -13.15 -11.68
N GLU A 96 0.80 -14.41 -11.84
CA GLU A 96 -0.59 -14.85 -11.83
C GLU A 96 -0.94 -15.44 -10.47
N SER A 97 -2.07 -15.03 -9.91
CA SER A 97 -2.60 -15.54 -8.65
C SER A 97 -4.10 -15.26 -8.58
N ASP A 98 -4.84 -16.21 -8.04
CA ASP A 98 -6.27 -16.12 -7.74
C ASP A 98 -6.56 -15.38 -6.43
N LYS A 99 -5.54 -15.12 -5.59
CA LYS A 99 -5.72 -14.55 -4.25
C LYS A 99 -4.70 -13.45 -3.94
N TRP A 100 -4.93 -12.29 -4.54
CA TRP A 100 -4.23 -11.06 -4.17
C TRP A 100 -4.90 -10.36 -2.98
N PHE A 101 -4.07 -9.77 -2.13
CA PHE A 101 -4.52 -8.89 -1.05
C PHE A 101 -3.52 -7.76 -0.84
N TYR A 102 -3.91 -6.75 -0.07
CA TYR A 102 -3.04 -5.63 0.27
C TYR A 102 -2.52 -5.79 1.70
N ILE A 103 -1.36 -5.22 1.96
CA ILE A 103 -0.79 -5.06 3.30
C ILE A 103 -0.34 -3.61 3.50
N ASP A 104 -0.33 -3.16 4.75
CA ASP A 104 0.33 -1.91 5.13
C ASP A 104 1.84 -2.12 5.33
N ARG A 105 2.56 -1.05 5.66
CA ARG A 105 4.03 -1.06 5.86
C ARG A 105 4.49 -1.97 7.00
N THR A 106 3.61 -2.36 7.92
CA THR A 106 3.92 -3.30 9.02
C THR A 106 3.70 -4.76 8.62
N GLY A 107 3.06 -5.00 7.46
CA GLY A 107 2.66 -6.33 6.99
C GLY A 107 1.25 -6.73 7.43
N THR A 108 0.51 -5.82 8.06
CA THR A 108 -0.88 -6.07 8.47
C THR A 108 -1.77 -6.15 7.25
N LEU A 109 -2.63 -7.17 7.20
CA LEU A 109 -3.60 -7.36 6.12
C LEU A 109 -4.52 -6.15 6.05
N LEU A 110 -4.47 -5.48 4.91
CA LEU A 110 -5.44 -4.49 4.53
C LEU A 110 -6.69 -5.24 4.03
N PRO A 111 -7.90 -4.86 4.47
CA PRO A 111 -9.14 -5.40 3.93
C PRO A 111 -9.18 -5.49 2.40
N GLN A 112 -10.11 -6.23 1.82
CA GLN A 112 -10.11 -6.54 0.38
C GLN A 112 -10.35 -5.31 -0.54
N PHE A 113 -10.46 -4.09 0.00
CA PHE A 113 -10.49 -2.75 -0.61
C PHE A 113 -10.81 -2.71 -2.12
N SER A 114 -12.06 -2.43 -2.46
CA SER A 114 -12.40 -1.86 -3.77
C SER A 114 -11.95 -0.40 -3.79
N VAL A 115 -11.10 -0.04 -4.75
CA VAL A 115 -10.90 1.36 -5.11
C VAL A 115 -12.11 1.78 -5.94
N MET A 116 -12.88 2.73 -5.43
CA MET A 116 -14.04 3.28 -6.12
C MET A 116 -13.71 4.70 -6.61
N GLU A 117 -13.77 4.91 -7.92
CA GLU A 117 -13.70 6.24 -8.56
C GLU A 117 -15.13 6.76 -8.79
N TRP A 118 -15.76 7.37 -7.77
CA TRP A 118 -17.18 7.76 -7.82
C TRP A 118 -17.35 9.25 -7.49
N ILE A 119 -18.49 9.80 -7.92
CA ILE A 119 -18.93 11.15 -7.57
C ILE A 119 -19.76 11.04 -6.28
N PRO A 120 -19.25 11.51 -5.12
CA PRO A 120 -20.05 11.65 -3.92
C PRO A 120 -21.15 12.69 -4.17
N THR A 121 -22.35 12.42 -3.67
CA THR A 121 -23.51 13.31 -3.86
C THR A 121 -23.98 13.94 -2.56
N GLN A 122 -23.74 13.27 -1.43
CA GLN A 122 -24.22 13.73 -0.12
C GLN A 122 -23.22 13.38 0.98
N ILE A 123 -23.07 14.29 1.95
CA ILE A 123 -22.37 14.04 3.20
C ILE A 123 -23.29 14.47 4.34
N ILE A 124 -23.53 13.55 5.28
CA ILE A 124 -24.28 13.83 6.50
C ILE A 124 -23.33 13.69 7.69
N ASP A 125 -23.36 14.71 8.55
CA ASP A 125 -22.71 14.66 9.85
C ASP A 125 -23.62 13.93 10.86
N ASP A 126 -23.25 12.70 11.22
CA ASP A 126 -23.96 11.87 12.21
C ASP A 126 -23.26 12.00 13.57
N LYS A 127 -23.60 13.10 14.25
CA LYS A 127 -23.04 13.46 15.56
C LYS A 127 -23.36 12.42 16.64
N GLU A 128 -24.51 11.78 16.54
CA GLU A 128 -24.97 10.77 17.50
C GLU A 128 -24.04 9.55 17.49
N ASN A 129 -23.74 9.04 16.29
CA ASN A 129 -22.86 7.88 16.14
C ASN A 129 -21.38 8.26 15.98
N ARG A 130 -21.04 9.55 16.08
CA ARG A 130 -19.68 10.08 15.88
C ARG A 130 -19.05 9.56 14.58
N GLN A 131 -19.79 9.70 13.48
CA GLN A 131 -19.32 9.35 12.14
C GLN A 131 -19.85 10.33 11.08
N TYR A 132 -19.19 10.42 9.94
CA TYR A 132 -19.76 11.02 8.73
C TYR A 132 -20.33 9.92 7.82
N ARG A 133 -21.47 10.20 7.21
CA ARG A 133 -22.12 9.31 6.23
C ARG A 133 -21.99 9.92 4.84
N ILE A 134 -21.49 9.16 3.86
CA ILE A 134 -21.28 9.60 2.49
C ILE A 134 -22.14 8.75 1.54
N GLY A 135 -22.89 9.44 0.68
CA GLY A 135 -23.66 8.85 -0.41
C GLY A 135 -23.00 9.08 -1.76
N PHE A 136 -23.17 8.15 -2.69
CA PHE A 136 -22.64 8.22 -4.05
C PHE A 136 -23.76 8.02 -5.07
N ILE A 137 -23.66 8.67 -6.23
CA ILE A 137 -24.63 8.52 -7.32
C ILE A 137 -24.72 7.05 -7.76
N GLY A 138 -25.93 6.49 -7.90
CA GLY A 138 -26.11 5.09 -8.35
C GLY A 138 -25.89 4.01 -7.27
N LEU A 139 -25.63 4.38 -6.01
CA LEU A 139 -25.60 3.45 -4.88
C LEU A 139 -26.76 3.72 -3.91
N ALA A 140 -27.56 2.69 -3.65
CA ALA A 140 -28.61 2.73 -2.62
C ALA A 140 -28.07 2.45 -1.20
N ARG A 141 -26.84 2.88 -0.89
CA ARG A 141 -26.20 2.65 0.42
C ARG A 141 -25.34 3.82 0.88
N TRP A 142 -25.23 3.96 2.20
CA TRP A 142 -24.32 4.90 2.85
C TRP A 142 -22.97 4.25 3.15
N PHE A 143 -21.94 5.09 3.13
CA PHE A 143 -20.61 4.74 3.58
C PHE A 143 -20.18 5.58 4.77
N TYR A 144 -19.42 4.98 5.68
CA TYR A 144 -19.11 5.60 6.97
C TYR A 144 -17.64 6.01 7.06
N LEU A 145 -17.40 7.23 7.54
CA LEU A 145 -16.11 7.76 7.95
C LEU A 145 -16.13 7.97 9.47
N PRO A 146 -15.17 7.44 10.24
CA PRO A 146 -15.09 7.71 11.67
C PRO A 146 -14.81 9.21 11.94
N TYR A 147 -15.34 9.75 13.04
CA TYR A 147 -14.89 11.03 13.61
C TYR A 147 -13.46 10.88 14.14
N ASP A 148 -12.49 10.95 13.24
CA ASP A 148 -11.13 11.24 13.64
C ASP A 148 -10.90 12.74 13.45
N ASN A 149 -10.97 13.49 14.55
CA ASN A 149 -10.74 14.93 14.60
C ASN A 149 -9.34 15.35 14.10
N SER A 150 -8.45 14.40 13.78
CA SER A 150 -7.14 14.67 13.17
C SER A 150 -7.19 14.84 11.63
N ASN A 151 -8.29 14.48 10.97
CA ASN A 151 -8.40 14.40 9.50
C ASN A 151 -9.39 15.41 8.88
N ASP A 152 -9.53 16.61 9.48
CA ASP A 152 -10.34 17.71 8.94
C ASP A 152 -10.02 18.02 7.47
N TRP A 153 -8.75 17.88 7.07
CA TRP A 153 -8.30 18.09 5.70
C TRP A 153 -8.96 17.12 4.68
N MET A 154 -9.29 15.90 5.09
CA MET A 154 -9.94 14.92 4.23
C MET A 154 -11.41 15.31 4.00
N MET A 155 -12.10 15.75 5.06
CA MET A 155 -13.48 16.22 4.97
C MET A 155 -13.60 17.49 4.12
N ILE A 156 -12.63 18.41 4.24
CA ILE A 156 -12.54 19.59 3.37
C ILE A 156 -12.40 19.17 1.90
N LYS A 157 -11.53 18.21 1.58
CA LYS A 157 -11.36 17.71 0.21
C LYS A 157 -12.62 17.06 -0.37
N ILE A 158 -13.37 16.29 0.43
CA ILE A 158 -14.62 15.66 -0.05
C ILE A 158 -15.70 16.73 -0.27
N LYS A 159 -15.87 17.67 0.68
CA LYS A 159 -16.82 18.78 0.53
C LYS A 159 -16.52 19.63 -0.68
N ASP A 160 -15.25 19.98 -0.90
CA ASP A 160 -14.81 20.72 -2.07
C ASP A 160 -15.03 19.92 -3.37
N ALA A 161 -14.73 18.62 -3.36
CA ALA A 161 -14.95 17.76 -4.52
C ALA A 161 -16.43 17.65 -4.92
N ILE A 162 -17.33 17.55 -3.95
CA ILE A 162 -18.79 17.56 -4.17
C ILE A 162 -19.23 18.89 -4.78
N LYS A 163 -18.80 20.01 -4.18
CA LYS A 163 -19.15 21.36 -4.66
C LYS A 163 -18.69 21.56 -6.11
N ASN A 164 -17.55 20.99 -6.46
CA ASN A 164 -16.93 21.16 -7.77
C ASN A 164 -17.15 19.97 -8.73
N ILE A 165 -18.03 19.00 -8.42
CA ILE A 165 -18.32 17.78 -9.21
C ILE A 165 -17.04 17.22 -9.87
N THR A 166 -16.04 16.96 -9.02
CA THR A 166 -14.75 16.37 -9.40
C THR A 166 -14.71 14.96 -8.81
N MET A 167 -14.28 13.98 -9.60
CA MET A 167 -14.26 12.59 -9.19
C MET A 167 -13.30 12.37 -8.02
N ILE A 168 -13.64 11.49 -7.06
CA ILE A 168 -12.71 11.12 -5.98
C ILE A 168 -12.41 9.62 -5.98
N GLU A 169 -11.16 9.28 -5.66
CA GLU A 169 -10.75 7.90 -5.40
C GLU A 169 -10.99 7.60 -3.92
N VAL A 170 -11.79 6.58 -3.64
CA VAL A 170 -12.17 6.20 -2.28
C VAL A 170 -11.66 4.80 -1.98
N THR A 171 -10.99 4.65 -0.84
CA THR A 171 -10.51 3.35 -0.33
C THR A 171 -11.41 2.88 0.82
N LEU A 172 -11.92 1.65 0.70
CA LEU A 172 -12.97 1.07 1.54
C LEU A 172 -12.59 -0.13 2.43
N LEU A 173 -12.59 0.01 3.77
CA LEU A 173 -12.23 -1.05 4.76
C LEU A 173 -13.12 -2.29 4.61
N ASN A 174 -14.31 -2.12 4.07
CA ASN A 174 -15.27 -3.13 3.66
C ASN A 174 -16.27 -2.44 2.71
N LYS A 175 -17.24 -3.15 2.13
CA LYS A 175 -18.21 -2.55 1.18
C LYS A 175 -19.05 -1.38 1.75
N SER A 176 -18.85 -0.95 3.00
CA SER A 176 -19.61 0.11 3.68
C SER A 176 -18.77 1.14 4.46
N THR A 177 -17.44 1.01 4.57
CA THR A 177 -16.63 1.89 5.44
C THR A 177 -15.49 2.52 4.64
N ILE A 178 -15.40 3.85 4.61
CA ILE A 178 -14.33 4.60 3.94
C ILE A 178 -13.20 4.83 4.94
N ILE A 179 -11.96 4.74 4.46
CA ILE A 179 -10.78 5.03 5.28
C ILE A 179 -9.82 6.04 4.67
N ALA A 180 -9.92 6.28 3.36
CA ALA A 180 -9.11 7.27 2.69
C ALA A 180 -9.82 7.78 1.45
N VAL A 181 -9.66 9.07 1.19
CA VAL A 181 -10.11 9.73 -0.03
C VAL A 181 -8.96 10.49 -0.66
N LYS A 182 -8.78 10.32 -1.97
CA LYS A 182 -7.85 11.10 -2.79
C LYS A 182 -8.60 11.87 -3.85
N HIS A 183 -8.22 13.13 -4.02
CA HIS A 183 -8.75 13.96 -5.09
C HIS A 183 -8.09 13.53 -6.40
N SER A 184 -8.89 13.18 -7.41
CA SER A 184 -8.42 12.87 -8.75
C SER A 184 -8.95 13.94 -9.69
N TYR A 185 -8.06 14.81 -10.17
CA TYR A 185 -8.39 15.75 -11.24
C TYR A 185 -8.50 14.98 -12.55
N LYS A 186 -9.64 14.31 -12.79
CA LYS A 186 -10.04 13.95 -14.14
C LYS A 186 -10.85 15.12 -14.67
N GLU A 187 -10.29 15.84 -15.64
CA GLU A 187 -11.01 16.86 -16.40
C GLU A 187 -12.38 16.28 -16.80
N ARG A 188 -13.44 17.06 -16.55
CA ARG A 188 -14.81 16.71 -16.90
C ARG A 188 -14.83 16.26 -18.37
N PRO A 189 -15.41 15.10 -18.73
CA PRO A 189 -15.83 14.90 -20.10
C PRO A 189 -16.88 15.98 -20.38
N SER A 190 -16.52 16.95 -21.22
CA SER A 190 -17.46 17.84 -21.86
C SER A 190 -18.40 16.98 -22.69
N ASN A 191 -19.55 16.61 -22.12
CA ASN A 191 -20.85 16.34 -22.75
C ASN A 191 -21.64 15.32 -21.92
N LEU A 192 -22.48 15.82 -21.02
CA LEU A 192 -23.72 15.15 -20.64
C LEU A 192 -24.85 16.05 -21.10
N LEU A 193 -25.25 15.87 -22.35
CA LEU A 193 -26.60 16.18 -22.81
C LEU A 193 -27.52 15.21 -22.06
N ILE A 194 -27.95 15.60 -20.86
CA ILE A 194 -29.17 15.06 -20.25
C ILE A 194 -30.26 16.03 -20.67
N THR A 195 -31.02 15.64 -21.69
CA THR A 195 -32.33 16.23 -21.95
C THR A 195 -33.27 15.72 -20.88
N ASP A 196 -33.66 16.59 -19.95
CA ASP A 196 -34.76 16.34 -19.01
C ASP A 196 -36.09 16.22 -19.78
N PRO A 197 -36.97 15.26 -19.45
CA PRO A 197 -38.42 15.41 -19.57
C PRO A 197 -39.02 16.17 -18.37
#